data_AF-A0AAU0S4Y1-F1
#
_entry.id   AF-A0AAU0S4Y1-F1
#
_cell.length_a   1.000
_cell.length_b   1.000
_cell.length_c   1.000
_cell.angle_alpha   90.00
_cell.angle_beta   90.00
_cell.angle_gamma   90.00
#
_symmetry.space_group_name_H-M   'P 1'
#
loop_
_entity.id
_entity.type
_entity.pdbx_description
1 polymer ?
#
loop_
_entity_poly.entity_id
_entity_poly.type
_entity_poly.pdbx_seq_one_letter_code
_entity_poly.pdbx_strand_id
1 'polypeptide(L)'
;MAGFAPPLYVLEYTSKTIESVLSEAALQGKEVEVDVYDRRDVSRKHTAFGRRIPGGEDIFRVIVEGDAGAHEDEWNYTILRDSAGRSRKHKH
;
A
#
# COMPACT_ATOMS: atom_id res chain seq x y z
N MET A 1 -14.64 20.88 -8.44
CA MET A 1 -14.12 20.20 -7.24
C MET A 1 -14.13 18.71 -7.53
N ALA A 2 -13.00 18.13 -7.93
CA ALA A 2 -12.89 16.68 -7.99
C ALA A 2 -12.84 16.21 -6.53
N GLY A 3 -13.96 15.67 -6.04
CA GLY A 3 -13.99 15.09 -4.70
C GLY A 3 -12.89 14.04 -4.61
N PHE A 4 -12.15 14.04 -3.51
CA PHE A 4 -11.22 12.96 -3.17
C PHE A 4 -12.02 11.65 -3.21
N ALA A 5 -11.93 10.94 -4.34
CA ALA A 5 -12.50 9.61 -4.42
C ALA A 5 -11.69 8.76 -3.44
N PRO A 6 -12.34 8.14 -2.46
CA PRO A 6 -11.64 7.27 -1.54
C PRO A 6 -11.01 6.10 -2.31
N PRO A 7 -9.86 5.57 -1.84
CA PRO A 7 -9.12 4.56 -2.58
C PRO A 7 -9.95 3.32 -2.84
N LEU A 8 -9.75 2.72 -4.01
CA LEU A 8 -10.49 1.52 -4.41
C LEU A 8 -9.94 0.28 -3.71
N TYR A 9 -8.61 0.20 -3.57
CA TYR A 9 -7.92 -0.88 -2.89
C TYR A 9 -7.31 -0.39 -1.58
N VAL A 10 -7.35 -1.25 -0.56
CA VAL A 10 -6.80 -0.97 0.77
C VAL A 10 -5.70 -1.97 1.08
N LEU A 11 -4.57 -1.50 1.63
CA LEU A 11 -3.49 -2.39 2.07
C LEU A 11 -3.97 -3.36 3.15
N GLU A 12 -3.70 -4.64 2.95
CA GLU A 12 -3.84 -5.66 3.97
C GLU A 12 -2.52 -5.78 4.75
N TYR A 13 -2.56 -5.56 6.07
CA TYR A 13 -1.39 -5.67 6.95
C TYR A 13 -1.02 -7.12 7.28
N THR A 14 -0.78 -7.93 6.25
CA THR A 14 -0.17 -9.25 6.38
C THR A 14 1.30 -9.12 6.85
N SER A 15 1.93 -10.21 7.32
CA SER A 15 3.35 -10.15 7.66
C SER A 15 4.21 -9.70 6.48
N LYS A 16 3.88 -10.19 5.27
CA LYS A 16 4.51 -9.81 4.01
C LYS A 16 4.38 -8.31 3.75
N THR A 17 3.16 -7.75 3.74
CA THR A 17 2.95 -6.32 3.50
C THR A 17 3.68 -5.45 4.52
N ILE A 18 3.65 -5.85 5.80
CA ILE A 18 4.38 -5.14 6.87
C ILE A 18 5.87 -5.13 6.59
N GLU A 19 6.48 -6.28 6.29
CA GLU A 19 7.90 -6.40 6.00
C GLU A 19 8.29 -5.62 4.74
N SER A 20 7.47 -5.70 3.67
CA SER A 20 7.65 -4.95 2.43
C SER A 20 7.65 -3.44 2.66
N VAL A 21 6.64 -2.91 3.35
CA VAL A 21 6.51 -1.46 3.63
C VAL A 21 7.62 -0.95 4.54
N LEU A 22 8.13 -1.79 5.44
CA LEU A 22 9.24 -1.42 6.33
C LEU A 22 10.63 -1.69 5.74
N SER A 23 10.71 -2.27 4.56
CA SER A 23 11.99 -2.69 3.96
C SER A 23 12.83 -1.51 3.48
N GLU A 24 14.15 -1.74 3.39
CA GLU A 24 15.09 -0.80 2.77
C GLU A 24 14.73 -0.48 1.31
N ALA A 25 14.15 -1.45 0.59
CA ALA A 25 13.68 -1.25 -0.77
C ALA A 25 12.59 -0.17 -0.84
N ALA A 26 11.57 -0.27 0.01
CA ALA A 26 10.49 0.73 0.08
C ALA A 26 11.02 2.11 0.51
N LEU A 27 11.95 2.16 1.47
CA LEU A 27 12.58 3.42 1.92
C LEU A 27 13.36 4.13 0.81
N GLN A 28 14.02 3.36 -0.07
CA GLN A 28 14.76 3.84 -1.23
C GLN A 28 13.87 4.16 -2.44
N GLY A 29 12.55 4.03 -2.32
CA GLY A 29 11.62 4.27 -3.42
C GLY A 29 11.63 3.18 -4.51
N LYS A 30 12.13 1.98 -4.18
CA LYS A 30 12.02 0.81 -5.05
C LYS A 30 10.65 0.18 -4.90
N GLU A 31 10.26 -0.58 -5.92
CA GLU A 31 9.00 -1.33 -5.91
C GLU A 31 9.09 -2.53 -4.96
N VAL A 32 8.03 -2.69 -4.16
CA VAL A 32 7.84 -3.78 -3.22
C VAL A 32 6.47 -4.40 -3.43
N GLU A 33 6.36 -5.71 -3.24
CA GLU A 33 5.09 -6.41 -3.35
C GLU A 33 4.28 -6.25 -2.06
N VAL A 34 3.01 -5.89 -2.19
CA VAL A 34 2.07 -5.71 -1.08
C VAL A 34 0.77 -6.45 -1.35
N ASP A 35 0.09 -6.85 -0.29
CA ASP A 35 -1.24 -7.44 -0.37
C ASP A 35 -2.29 -6.33 -0.17
N VAL A 36 -3.33 -6.33 -1.00
CA VAL A 36 -4.46 -5.39 -0.90
C VAL A 36 -5.79 -6.12 -1.03
N TYR A 37 -6.88 -5.46 -0.66
CA TYR A 37 -8.24 -5.94 -0.92
C TYR A 37 -9.12 -4.84 -1.52
N ASP A 38 -10.15 -5.22 -2.31
CA ASP A 38 -11.15 -4.28 -2.82
C ASP A 38 -11.96 -3.73 -1.63
N ARG A 39 -11.98 -2.40 -1.48
CA ARG A 39 -12.69 -1.74 -0.38
C ARG A 39 -14.18 -2.10 -0.31
N ARG A 40 -14.79 -2.46 -1.45
CA ARG A 40 -16.21 -2.83 -1.55
C ARG A 40 -16.44 -4.30 -1.20
N ASP A 41 -15.41 -5.14 -1.23
CA ASP A 41 -15.48 -6.57 -0.94
C ASP A 41 -14.14 -7.08 -0.40
N VAL A 42 -14.03 -7.13 0.93
CA VAL A 42 -12.80 -7.53 1.65
C VAL A 42 -12.37 -8.99 1.39
N SER A 43 -13.24 -9.81 0.79
CA SER A 43 -12.87 -11.16 0.38
C SER A 43 -12.04 -11.20 -0.91
N ARG A 44 -12.09 -10.13 -1.71
CA ARG A 44 -11.32 -9.97 -2.95
C ARG A 44 -9.95 -9.42 -2.65
N LYS A 45 -8.97 -10.30 -2.57
CA LYS A 45 -7.58 -9.99 -2.30
C LYS A 45 -6.75 -10.02 -3.56
N HIS A 46 -5.79 -9.11 -3.65
CA HIS A 46 -4.92 -8.96 -4.81
C HIS A 46 -3.49 -8.74 -4.34
N THR A 47 -2.54 -9.27 -5.13
CA THR A 47 -1.14 -8.86 -5.04
C THR A 47 -0.97 -7.58 -5.85
N ALA A 48 -0.28 -6.60 -5.28
CA ALA A 48 -0.05 -5.30 -5.88
C ALA A 48 1.41 -4.87 -5.73
N PHE A 49 1.81 -3.86 -6.49
CA PHE A 49 3.14 -3.24 -6.37
C PHE A 49 3.02 -1.88 -5.71
N GLY A 50 3.76 -1.70 -4.62
CA GLY A 50 3.87 -0.45 -3.90
C GLY A 50 5.24 0.19 -4.09
N ARG A 51 5.31 1.51 -4.23
CA ARG A 51 6.58 2.25 -4.18
C ARG A 51 6.42 3.63 -3.55
N ARG A 52 7.42 4.01 -2.76
CA ARG A 52 7.53 5.39 -2.29
C ARG A 52 8.00 6.28 -3.44
N ILE A 53 7.33 7.41 -3.68
CA ILE A 53 7.70 8.34 -4.74
C ILE A 53 8.81 9.28 -4.22
N PRO A 54 10.05 9.20 -4.74
CA PRO A 54 11.15 10.05 -4.28
C PRO A 54 10.89 11.52 -4.62
N GLY A 55 11.16 12.43 -3.67
CA GLY A 55 11.01 13.87 -3.88
C GLY A 55 9.58 14.42 -3.86
N GLY A 56 8.56 13.57 -3.62
CA GLY A 56 7.17 13.99 -3.42
C GLY A 56 6.79 14.20 -1.94
N GLU A 57 5.51 14.47 -1.68
CA GLU A 57 4.89 14.67 -0.35
C GLU A 57 4.76 13.38 0.49
N ASP A 58 5.86 12.64 0.64
CA ASP A 58 5.91 11.35 1.35
C ASP A 58 4.78 10.40 0.94
N ILE A 59 4.60 10.26 -0.37
CA ILE A 59 3.57 9.44 -0.99
C ILE A 59 4.09 8.03 -1.24
N PHE A 60 3.26 7.04 -0.94
CA PHE A 60 3.39 5.64 -1.34
C PHE A 60 2.29 5.31 -2.34
N ARG A 61 2.69 5.03 -3.58
CA ARG A 61 1.76 4.66 -4.64
C ARG A 61 1.63 3.15 -4.71
N VAL A 62 0.40 2.67 -4.73
CA VAL A 62 0.05 1.26 -4.91
C VAL A 62 -0.59 1.09 -6.28
N ILE A 63 -0.08 0.14 -7.06
CA ILE A 63 -0.55 -0.19 -8.39
C ILE A 63 -1.13 -1.61 -8.35
N VAL A 64 -2.42 -1.72 -8.66
CA VAL A 64 -3.14 -3.00 -8.75
C VAL A 64 -3.46 -3.24 -10.21
N GLU A 65 -2.87 -4.29 -10.80
CA GLU A 65 -3.21 -4.72 -12.15
C GLU A 65 -4.45 -5.61 -12.10
N GLY A 66 -5.52 -5.18 -12.76
CA GLY A 66 -6.75 -5.96 -12.91
C GLY A 66 -7.16 -6.10 -14.38
N ASP A 67 -8.18 -6.91 -14.61
CA ASP A 67 -8.69 -7.22 -15.96
C ASP A 67 -9.16 -5.96 -16.73
N ALA A 68 -9.55 -4.90 -16.01
CA ALA A 68 -9.99 -3.63 -16.57
C ALA A 68 -8.87 -2.59 -16.72
N GLY A 69 -7.61 -2.97 -16.45
CA GLY A 69 -6.44 -2.10 -16.46
C GLY A 69 -5.82 -1.91 -15.07
N ALA A 70 -4.73 -1.14 -15.02
CA ALA A 70 -4.06 -0.79 -13.77
C ALA A 70 -4.82 0.30 -13.02
N HIS A 71 -4.98 0.11 -11.71
CA HIS A 71 -5.50 1.11 -10.79
C HIS A 71 -4.37 1.61 -9.90
N GLU A 72 -4.29 2.92 -9.69
CA GLU A 72 -3.29 3.54 -8.82
C GLU A 72 -3.99 4.20 -7.63
N ASP A 73 -3.62 3.78 -6.43
CA ASP A 73 -4.05 4.40 -5.17
C ASP A 73 -2.83 5.03 -4.48
N GLU A 74 -2.96 6.29 -4.06
CA GLU A 74 -1.91 7.01 -3.35
C GLU A 74 -2.19 7.08 -1.85
N TRP A 75 -1.17 6.75 -1.07
CA TRP A 75 -1.22 6.70 0.39
C TRP A 75 -0.12 7.56 1.00
N ASN A 76 -0.36 8.11 2.18
CA ASN A 76 0.71 8.74 2.94
C ASN A 76 1.64 7.67 3.54
N TYR A 77 2.91 7.71 3.17
CA TYR A 77 3.87 6.66 3.53
C TYR A 77 4.19 6.63 5.03
N THR A 78 4.33 7.80 5.67
CA THR A 78 4.50 7.90 7.12
C THR A 78 3.38 7.19 7.88
N ILE A 79 2.11 7.43 7.51
CA ILE A 79 0.95 6.77 8.15
C ILE A 79 0.98 5.26 7.92
N LEU A 80 1.32 4.81 6.71
CA LEU A 80 1.42 3.39 6.40
C LEU A 80 2.51 2.70 7.24
N ARG A 81 3.69 3.32 7.32
CA ARG A 81 4.84 2.82 8.07
C ARG A 81 4.55 2.72 9.56
N ASP A 82 3.95 3.75 10.15
CA ASP A 82 3.56 3.75 11.57
C ASP A 82 2.55 2.65 11.87
N SER A 83 1.58 2.47 10.98
CA SER A 83 0.56 1.41 11.11
C SER A 83 1.18 0.02 10.97
N ALA A 84 2.07 -0.19 10.01
CA ALA A 84 2.83 -1.43 9.86
C ALA A 84 3.69 -1.74 11.10
N GLY A 85 4.37 -0.72 11.64
CA GLY A 85 5.18 -0.83 12.86
C GLY A 85 4.36 -1.22 14.10
N ARG A 86 3.15 -0.68 14.26
CA ARG A 86 2.22 -1.08 15.32
C ARG A 86 1.73 -2.52 15.14
N SER A 87 1.34 -2.89 13.93
CA SER A 87 0.88 -4.25 13.61
C SER A 87 1.95 -5.31 13.86
N ARG A 88 3.23 -5.00 13.61
CA ARG A 88 4.36 -5.88 13.95
C ARG A 88 4.48 -6.13 15.46
N LYS A 89 4.26 -5.09 16.28
CA LYS A 89 4.39 -5.19 17.75
C LYS A 89 3.27 -6.03 18.40
N HIS A 90 2.07 -6.06 17.80
CA HIS A 90 0.96 -6.85 18.32
C HIS A 90 1.05 -8.36 18.04
N LYS A 91 1.96 -8.80 17.16
CA LYS A 91 2.17 -10.23 16.86
C LYS A 91 3.14 -10.92 17.82
N HIS A 92 3.73 -10.20 18.77
CA HIS A 92 4.69 -10.69 19.76
C HIS A 92 4.10 -10.59 21.17
#